data_AF-A0A0D2KD69-F1
#
_entry.id   AF-A0A0D2KD69-F1
#
_cell.length_a   1.000
_cell.length_b   1.000
_cell.length_c   1.000
_cell.angle_alpha   90.00
_cell.angle_beta   90.00
_cell.angle_gamma   90.00
#
_symmetry.space_group_name_H-M   'P 1'
#
loop_
_entity.id
_entity.type
_entity.pdbx_description
1 polymer ?
#
loop_
_entity_poly.entity_id
_entity_poly.type
_entity_poly.pdbx_seq_one_letter_code
_entity_poly.pdbx_strand_id
1 'polypeptide(L)'
;MADSEAPTVVHADPNETGVYEIESLCMNCRDEGITRILPIKIPHFKEILLESFSCDHCGWKNNTVKSAGQIQEKGAKFTFRLDKMADFERQIVRGDTGIFRIEDLGLETPPAPGQFTNLEGMITKIKTDLESDQPARKEVNPDLYNSLERVIQKLENMLQGNSFPFTVSLDDISGNSFIEPSPDDKGPKYSRTDYLRSHEQNVQLGLVVDDDAAEEGGGMEGVDIVDNEVYELHAECPACGKPCTVNMKKTNIPHFKEVIIMATVCEHCGFRTSDVKTGGAIPDKGKRITLDVKTIEDMSRDILKSESCALKSQDLGLEVQPGTLGGRFTTVEGLLTQVRDQLHSQIFDVGDEDLAGGDSMTADTRSRWDNFFAKLDAAIAAKFPYSITLEDPLANSFVQLNADPGKDPQVRVEEYERTDEEMEDLGLKDMKTEGYERQAQQS
;
A
#
# COMPACT_ATOMS: atom_id res chain seq x y z
N MET A 1 26.98 -17.26 31.51
CA MET A 1 27.13 -15.95 30.86
C MET A 1 27.25 -16.27 29.39
N ALA A 2 26.13 -16.16 28.67
CA ALA A 2 26.12 -16.35 27.22
C ALA A 2 26.30 -14.96 26.62
N ASP A 3 27.35 -14.78 25.84
CA ASP A 3 27.63 -13.55 25.12
C ASP A 3 26.45 -13.24 24.20
N SER A 4 25.76 -12.14 24.49
CA SER A 4 24.77 -11.54 23.60
C SER A 4 25.51 -10.65 22.60
N GLU A 5 26.19 -11.26 21.63
CA GLU A 5 26.62 -10.52 20.45
C GLU A 5 25.37 -10.21 19.61
N ALA A 6 25.20 -8.93 19.27
CA ALA A 6 24.18 -8.49 18.33
C ALA A 6 24.37 -9.24 17.00
N PRO A 7 23.28 -9.65 16.32
CA PRO A 7 23.39 -10.39 15.07
C PRO A 7 24.18 -9.57 14.04
N THR A 8 25.27 -10.14 13.55
CA THR A 8 26.12 -9.56 12.51
C THR A 8 25.30 -9.43 11.23
N VAL A 9 25.17 -8.20 10.73
CA VAL A 9 24.53 -7.92 9.43
C VAL A 9 25.47 -8.39 8.33
N VAL A 10 25.09 -9.45 7.63
CA VAL A 10 25.82 -9.94 6.45
C VAL A 10 25.46 -9.06 5.26
N HIS A 11 26.43 -8.28 4.78
CA HIS A 11 26.31 -7.54 3.53
C HIS A 11 26.63 -8.48 2.36
N ALA A 12 25.61 -8.87 1.59
CA ALA A 12 25.78 -9.59 0.34
C ALA A 12 25.74 -8.60 -0.82
N ASP A 13 26.84 -8.51 -1.57
CA ASP A 13 26.91 -7.71 -2.79
C ASP A 13 26.35 -8.52 -3.98
N PRO A 14 25.56 -7.90 -4.88
CA PRO A 14 25.04 -8.59 -6.05
C PRO A 14 26.17 -8.90 -7.03
N ASN A 15 26.09 -10.05 -7.70
CA ASN A 15 27.02 -10.40 -8.77
C ASN A 15 26.77 -9.57 -10.04
N GLU A 16 27.62 -9.74 -11.07
CA GLU A 16 27.52 -9.01 -12.36
C GLU A 16 26.18 -9.16 -13.09
N THR A 17 25.36 -10.16 -12.69
CA THR A 17 24.01 -10.41 -13.23
C THR A 17 22.87 -9.88 -12.35
N GLY A 18 23.17 -9.17 -11.25
CA GLY A 18 22.17 -8.61 -10.34
C GLY A 18 21.56 -9.63 -9.37
N VAL A 19 22.17 -10.81 -9.22
CA VAL A 19 21.73 -11.87 -8.31
C VAL A 19 22.54 -11.79 -7.02
N TYR A 20 21.87 -11.80 -5.87
CA TYR A 20 22.48 -11.91 -4.56
C TYR A 20 22.59 -13.38 -4.17
N GLU A 21 23.73 -13.81 -3.65
CA GLU A 21 23.91 -15.17 -3.14
C GLU A 21 24.17 -15.12 -1.63
N ILE A 22 23.39 -15.86 -0.87
CA ILE A 22 23.53 -15.97 0.59
C ILE A 22 23.50 -17.44 1.00
N GLU A 23 24.35 -17.79 1.96
CA GLU A 23 24.31 -19.10 2.62
C GLU A 23 23.08 -19.16 3.51
N SER A 24 22.33 -20.26 3.45
CA SER A 24 21.06 -20.43 4.15
C SER A 24 20.90 -21.88 4.60
N LEU A 25 20.24 -22.08 5.74
CA LEU A 25 20.00 -23.41 6.28
C LEU A 25 19.02 -24.20 5.40
N CYS A 26 19.39 -25.41 5.01
CA CYS A 26 18.53 -26.35 4.28
C CYS A 26 17.46 -26.91 5.21
N MET A 27 16.19 -26.65 4.93
CA MET A 27 15.09 -27.13 5.78
C MET A 27 14.87 -28.65 5.69
N ASN A 28 15.43 -29.32 4.67
CA ASN A 28 15.31 -30.76 4.49
C ASN A 28 16.39 -31.56 5.24
N CYS A 29 17.67 -31.23 5.04
CA CYS A 29 18.79 -31.96 5.67
C CYS A 29 19.45 -31.22 6.84
N ARG A 30 19.10 -29.95 7.07
CA ARG A 30 19.66 -29.07 8.11
C ARG A 30 21.16 -28.74 7.95
N ASP A 31 21.74 -29.05 6.80
CA ASP A 31 23.05 -28.52 6.39
C ASP A 31 22.90 -27.17 5.69
N GLU A 32 24.01 -26.52 5.35
CA GLU A 32 24.01 -25.27 4.60
C GLU A 32 23.71 -25.52 3.10
N GLY A 33 22.94 -24.61 2.51
CA GLY A 33 22.72 -24.49 1.08
C GLY A 33 22.82 -23.03 0.65
N ILE A 34 22.59 -22.77 -0.63
CA ILE A 34 22.73 -21.44 -1.22
C ILE A 34 21.37 -20.93 -1.64
N THR A 35 20.96 -19.76 -1.14
CA THR A 35 19.80 -19.01 -1.63
C THR A 35 20.28 -17.92 -2.58
N ARG A 36 19.76 -17.94 -3.80
CA ARG A 36 19.98 -16.89 -4.81
C ARG A 36 18.77 -15.98 -4.85
N ILE A 37 18.95 -14.68 -4.59
CA ILE A 37 17.88 -13.69 -4.64
C ILE A 37 18.05 -12.88 -5.91
N LEU A 38 17.02 -12.87 -6.76
CA LEU A 38 16.96 -12.08 -7.98
C LEU A 38 15.79 -11.08 -7.87
N PRO A 39 16.06 -9.77 -7.78
CA PRO A 39 15.03 -8.76 -7.93
C PRO A 39 14.54 -8.74 -9.39
N ILE A 40 13.24 -8.95 -9.61
CA ILE A 40 12.62 -8.93 -10.94
C ILE A 40 11.53 -7.86 -10.94
N LYS A 41 11.56 -7.01 -11.98
CA LYS A 41 10.46 -6.09 -12.29
C LYS A 41 9.59 -6.71 -13.38
N ILE A 42 8.37 -7.11 -13.04
CA ILE A 42 7.43 -7.67 -14.01
C ILE A 42 6.65 -6.51 -14.66
N PRO A 43 6.62 -6.39 -16.00
CA PRO A 43 5.82 -5.36 -16.67
C PRO A 43 4.34 -5.42 -16.25
N HIS A 44 3.74 -4.26 -15.95
CA HIS A 44 2.36 -4.15 -15.42
C HIS A 44 2.14 -4.79 -14.04
N PHE A 45 3.22 -5.19 -13.35
CA PHE A 45 3.22 -5.65 -11.96
C PHE A 45 4.41 -5.01 -11.19
N LYS A 46 4.49 -5.23 -9.88
CA LYS A 46 5.49 -4.57 -9.01
C LYS A 46 6.83 -5.32 -8.99
N GLU A 47 7.81 -4.75 -8.29
CA GLU A 47 9.08 -5.40 -8.02
C GLU A 47 8.89 -6.58 -7.04
N ILE A 48 9.43 -7.74 -7.42
CA ILE A 48 9.42 -8.96 -6.62
C ILE A 48 10.85 -9.45 -6.39
N LEU A 49 11.07 -10.10 -5.26
CA LEU A 49 12.29 -10.83 -4.95
C LEU A 49 12.04 -12.32 -5.22
N LEU A 50 12.70 -12.86 -6.23
CA LEU A 50 12.71 -14.29 -6.49
C LEU A 50 13.87 -14.92 -5.73
N GLU A 51 13.57 -15.72 -4.71
CA GLU A 51 14.54 -16.47 -3.92
C GLU A 51 14.60 -17.92 -4.43
N SER A 52 15.74 -18.36 -4.94
CA SER A 52 16.01 -19.74 -5.39
C SER A 52 17.02 -20.39 -4.46
N PHE A 53 16.55 -21.24 -3.56
CA PHE A 53 17.37 -22.09 -2.71
C PHE A 53 17.80 -23.38 -3.43
N SER A 54 19.06 -23.76 -3.30
CA SER A 54 19.61 -25.06 -3.71
C SER A 54 20.57 -25.60 -2.66
N CYS A 55 20.39 -26.86 -2.26
CA CYS A 55 21.31 -27.55 -1.36
C CYS A 55 22.08 -28.65 -2.12
N ASP A 56 23.41 -28.53 -2.16
CA ASP A 56 24.28 -29.48 -2.84
C ASP A 56 24.43 -30.82 -2.08
N HIS A 57 24.12 -30.84 -0.77
CA HIS A 57 24.22 -32.03 0.07
C HIS A 57 23.08 -33.03 -0.16
N CYS A 58 21.83 -32.56 -0.26
CA CYS A 58 20.66 -33.43 -0.43
C CYS A 58 19.91 -33.22 -1.75
N GLY A 59 20.34 -32.26 -2.58
CA GLY A 59 19.71 -31.94 -3.86
C GLY A 59 18.37 -31.21 -3.75
N TRP A 60 17.93 -30.84 -2.54
CA TRP A 60 16.68 -30.11 -2.33
C TRP A 60 16.77 -28.70 -2.92
N LYS A 61 15.72 -28.29 -3.63
CA LYS A 61 15.60 -26.98 -4.26
C LYS A 61 14.26 -26.37 -3.91
N ASN A 62 14.23 -25.08 -3.66
CA ASN A 62 13.00 -24.36 -3.38
C ASN A 62 13.06 -22.95 -3.97
N ASN A 63 12.03 -22.58 -4.71
CA ASN A 63 11.90 -21.24 -5.27
C ASN A 63 10.74 -20.55 -4.58
N THR A 64 11.03 -19.47 -3.86
CA THR A 64 10.06 -18.65 -3.14
C THR A 64 10.05 -17.25 -3.73
N VAL A 65 8.88 -16.63 -3.78
CA VAL A 65 8.72 -15.25 -4.18
C VAL A 65 8.31 -14.45 -2.97
N LYS A 66 9.01 -13.36 -2.73
CA LYS A 66 8.61 -12.35 -1.76
C LYS A 66 8.31 -11.06 -2.50
N SER A 67 7.21 -10.43 -2.14
CA SER A 67 6.93 -9.07 -2.62
C SER A 67 7.86 -8.11 -1.89
N ALA A 68 8.60 -7.29 -2.65
CA ALA A 68 9.43 -6.23 -2.09
C ALA A 68 8.60 -5.00 -1.66
N GLY A 69 7.31 -4.97 -2.03
CA GLY A 69 6.41 -3.84 -1.80
C GLY A 69 5.62 -3.94 -0.51
N GLN A 70 5.20 -2.78 0.01
CA GLN A 70 4.22 -2.67 1.08
C GLN A 70 2.93 -3.43 0.76
N ILE A 71 2.33 -4.04 1.78
CA ILE A 71 0.99 -4.63 1.71
C ILE A 71 0.04 -3.60 1.08
N GLN A 72 -0.78 -4.04 0.11
CA GLN A 72 -1.69 -3.13 -0.58
C GLN A 72 -2.78 -2.57 0.35
N GLU A 73 -3.37 -1.44 -0.03
CA GLU A 73 -4.51 -0.85 0.69
C GLU A 73 -5.74 -1.79 0.68
N LYS A 74 -5.91 -2.57 -0.39
CA LYS A 74 -7.02 -3.50 -0.61
C LYS A 74 -6.51 -4.91 -0.89
N GLY A 75 -7.29 -5.92 -0.48
CA GLY A 75 -7.11 -7.28 -0.98
C GLY A 75 -7.56 -7.37 -2.43
N ALA A 76 -7.06 -8.36 -3.16
CA ALA A 76 -7.40 -8.55 -4.56
C ALA A 76 -7.76 -10.00 -4.84
N LYS A 77 -8.91 -10.21 -5.49
CA LYS A 77 -9.33 -11.49 -6.04
C LYS A 77 -9.24 -11.46 -7.56
N PHE A 78 -8.40 -12.32 -8.10
CA PHE A 78 -8.29 -12.58 -9.53
C PHE A 78 -9.14 -13.79 -9.88
N THR A 79 -9.94 -13.69 -10.93
CA THR A 79 -10.72 -14.80 -11.49
C THR A 79 -10.37 -14.91 -12.96
N PHE A 80 -9.95 -16.09 -13.38
CA PHE A 80 -9.56 -16.35 -14.76
C PHE A 80 -10.21 -17.62 -15.27
N ARG A 81 -10.88 -17.52 -16.42
CA ARG A 81 -11.55 -18.63 -17.10
C ARG A 81 -10.67 -19.11 -18.24
N LEU A 82 -10.14 -20.32 -18.09
CA LEU A 82 -9.35 -20.97 -19.13
C LEU A 82 -10.28 -21.62 -20.15
N ASP A 83 -10.05 -21.34 -21.43
CA ASP A 83 -10.82 -21.91 -22.55
C ASP A 83 -9.94 -22.53 -23.65
N LYS A 84 -8.63 -22.29 -23.64
CA LYS A 84 -7.67 -22.79 -24.62
C LYS A 84 -6.35 -23.19 -23.97
N MET A 85 -5.57 -24.04 -24.64
CA MET A 85 -4.26 -24.49 -24.14
C MET A 85 -3.27 -23.34 -23.91
N ALA A 86 -3.31 -22.29 -24.74
CA ALA A 86 -2.44 -21.11 -24.55
C ALA A 86 -2.70 -20.35 -23.24
N ASP A 87 -3.88 -20.53 -22.61
CA ASP A 87 -4.17 -19.91 -21.32
C ASP A 87 -3.34 -20.55 -20.18
N PHE A 88 -2.79 -21.75 -20.36
CA PHE A 88 -1.93 -22.38 -19.36
C PHE A 88 -0.56 -21.71 -19.21
N GLU A 89 -0.11 -20.99 -20.23
CA GLU A 89 1.19 -20.29 -20.25
C GLU A 89 1.18 -19.02 -19.40
N ARG A 90 0.00 -18.56 -18.98
CA ARG A 90 -0.15 -17.33 -18.17
C ARG A 90 0.64 -17.40 -16.90
N GLN A 91 1.47 -16.38 -16.71
CA GLN A 91 2.26 -16.24 -15.50
C GLN A 91 1.35 -15.95 -14.31
N ILE A 92 1.65 -16.61 -13.19
CA ILE A 92 0.99 -16.43 -11.91
C ILE A 92 2.06 -16.12 -10.86
N VAL A 93 1.86 -15.01 -10.17
CA VAL A 93 2.56 -14.69 -8.92
C VAL A 93 1.55 -14.95 -7.81
N ARG A 94 1.81 -15.96 -7.00
CA ARG A 94 1.04 -16.23 -5.79
C ARG A 94 1.84 -15.70 -4.61
N GLY A 95 1.30 -14.73 -3.89
CA GLY A 95 1.83 -14.26 -2.61
C GLY A 95 1.71 -15.33 -1.52
N ASP A 96 2.41 -15.13 -0.41
CA ASP A 96 2.39 -16.01 0.76
C ASP A 96 0.99 -16.20 1.37
N THR A 97 0.17 -15.16 1.30
CA THR A 97 -1.22 -15.12 1.78
C THR A 97 -2.26 -15.40 0.69
N GLY A 98 -1.83 -15.66 -0.55
CA GLY A 98 -2.71 -15.94 -1.67
C GLY A 98 -3.33 -17.34 -1.59
N ILE A 99 -4.65 -17.43 -1.70
CA ILE A 99 -5.43 -18.67 -1.76
C ILE A 99 -5.77 -18.94 -3.23
N PHE A 100 -5.23 -20.02 -3.79
CA PHE A 100 -5.55 -20.44 -5.15
C PHE A 100 -6.64 -21.51 -5.15
N ARG A 101 -7.68 -21.32 -5.97
CA ARG A 101 -8.81 -22.24 -6.11
C ARG A 101 -9.05 -22.65 -7.55
N ILE A 102 -9.40 -23.90 -7.75
CA ILE A 102 -10.01 -24.41 -8.98
C ILE A 102 -11.51 -24.54 -8.73
N GLU A 103 -12.28 -23.54 -9.17
CA GLU A 103 -13.69 -23.38 -8.80
C GLU A 103 -14.54 -24.58 -9.24
N ASP A 104 -14.31 -25.09 -10.45
CA ASP A 104 -15.04 -26.25 -10.99
C ASP A 104 -14.77 -27.57 -10.26
N LEU A 105 -13.67 -27.67 -9.51
CA LEU A 105 -13.35 -28.83 -8.68
C LEU A 105 -13.64 -28.62 -7.20
N GLY A 106 -13.93 -27.39 -6.78
CA GLY A 106 -13.98 -27.00 -5.37
C GLY A 106 -12.66 -27.30 -4.65
N LEU A 107 -11.53 -27.27 -5.38
CA LEU A 107 -10.21 -27.57 -4.85
C LEU A 107 -9.52 -26.27 -4.45
N GLU A 108 -9.14 -26.16 -3.18
CA GLU A 108 -8.48 -24.98 -2.63
C GLU A 108 -7.07 -25.35 -2.13
N THR A 109 -6.12 -24.45 -2.36
CA THR A 109 -4.79 -24.52 -1.75
C THR A 109 -4.64 -23.42 -0.71
N PRO A 110 -4.38 -23.78 0.57
CA PRO A 110 -4.24 -22.80 1.65
C PRO A 110 -2.95 -21.99 1.49
N PRO A 111 -2.83 -20.83 2.17
CA PRO A 111 -1.63 -19.98 2.15
C PRO A 111 -0.33 -20.78 2.28
N ALA A 112 0.62 -20.50 1.40
CA ALA A 112 1.88 -21.23 1.28
C ALA A 112 2.97 -20.26 0.78
N PRO A 113 4.27 -20.56 0.96
CA PRO A 113 5.34 -19.68 0.50
C PRO A 113 5.12 -19.21 -0.94
N GLY A 114 5.35 -17.92 -1.20
CA GLY A 114 5.02 -17.30 -2.47
C GLY A 114 5.68 -18.02 -3.65
N GLN A 115 4.97 -18.08 -4.78
CA GLN A 115 5.39 -18.87 -5.93
C GLN A 115 5.21 -18.06 -7.21
N PHE A 116 6.24 -18.04 -8.07
CA PHE A 116 6.15 -17.55 -9.43
C PHE A 116 6.21 -18.73 -10.38
N THR A 117 5.15 -18.94 -11.14
CA THR A 117 5.02 -20.04 -12.08
C THR A 117 4.02 -19.64 -13.17
N ASN A 118 3.49 -20.60 -13.93
CA ASN A 118 2.36 -20.41 -14.82
C ASN A 118 1.16 -21.26 -14.35
N LEU A 119 -0.01 -21.07 -14.95
CA LEU A 119 -1.21 -21.83 -14.56
C LEU A 119 -1.03 -23.35 -14.71
N GLU A 120 -0.29 -23.80 -15.72
CA GLU A 120 0.08 -25.22 -15.89
C GLU A 120 0.88 -25.74 -14.70
N GLY A 121 1.94 -25.03 -14.34
CA GLY A 121 2.87 -25.39 -13.28
C GLY A 121 2.19 -25.40 -11.91
N MET A 122 1.27 -24.45 -11.67
CA MET A 122 0.46 -24.42 -10.46
C MET A 122 -0.42 -25.67 -10.34
N ILE A 123 -1.15 -26.03 -11.41
CA ILE A 123 -2.05 -27.21 -11.40
C ILE A 123 -1.25 -28.52 -11.36
N THR A 124 -0.13 -28.59 -12.06
CA THR A 124 0.77 -29.75 -12.06
C THR A 124 1.39 -30.00 -10.69
N LYS A 125 1.77 -28.94 -9.98
CA LYS A 125 2.25 -29.03 -8.60
C LYS A 125 1.17 -29.58 -7.67
N ILE A 126 -0.05 -29.05 -7.74
CA ILE A 126 -1.20 -29.56 -6.96
C ILE A 126 -1.43 -31.05 -7.22
N LYS A 127 -1.39 -31.46 -8.49
CA LYS A 127 -1.52 -32.87 -8.88
C LYS A 127 -0.41 -33.72 -8.25
N THR A 128 0.85 -33.30 -8.39
CA THR A 128 2.03 -34.02 -7.89
C THR A 128 2.00 -34.16 -6.37
N ASP A 129 1.63 -33.09 -5.66
CA ASP A 129 1.51 -33.08 -4.20
C ASP A 129 0.43 -34.07 -3.73
N LEU A 130 -0.73 -34.11 -4.42
CA LEU A 130 -1.78 -35.09 -4.13
C LEU A 130 -1.37 -36.53 -4.43
N GLU A 131 -0.60 -36.77 -5.51
CA GLU A 131 -0.12 -38.08 -5.93
C GLU A 131 0.96 -38.67 -5.02
N SER A 132 1.84 -37.83 -4.47
CA SER A 132 3.04 -38.25 -3.72
C SER A 132 2.74 -39.23 -2.57
N ASP A 133 1.64 -39.00 -1.85
CA ASP A 133 1.22 -39.80 -0.69
C ASP A 133 0.24 -40.94 -1.03
N GLN A 134 -0.25 -41.03 -2.28
CA GLN A 134 -1.24 -42.03 -2.69
C GLN A 134 -0.82 -43.49 -2.41
N PRO A 135 0.45 -43.90 -2.63
CA PRO A 135 0.88 -45.28 -2.33
C PRO A 135 0.69 -45.66 -0.86
N ALA A 136 1.03 -44.75 0.07
CA ALA A 136 0.86 -44.97 1.50
C ALA A 136 -0.64 -44.92 1.90
N ARG A 137 -1.41 -44.00 1.32
CA ARG A 137 -2.86 -43.87 1.58
C ARG A 137 -3.65 -45.10 1.13
N LYS A 138 -3.21 -45.79 0.06
CA LYS A 138 -3.85 -47.02 -0.44
C LYS A 138 -3.85 -48.15 0.58
N GLU A 139 -2.83 -48.23 1.43
CA GLU A 139 -2.70 -49.27 2.45
C GLU A 139 -3.49 -48.93 3.73
N VAL A 140 -3.51 -47.65 4.11
CA VAL A 140 -4.11 -47.19 5.38
C VAL A 140 -5.60 -46.87 5.23
N ASN A 141 -6.01 -46.23 4.13
CA ASN A 141 -7.39 -45.81 3.89
C ASN A 141 -7.77 -45.89 2.39
N PRO A 142 -8.26 -47.05 1.92
CA PRO A 142 -8.62 -47.27 0.53
C PRO A 142 -9.74 -46.35 -0.01
N ASP A 143 -10.68 -45.95 0.85
CA ASP A 143 -11.82 -45.11 0.44
C ASP A 143 -11.39 -43.66 0.15
N LEU A 144 -10.46 -43.14 0.96
CA LEU A 144 -9.83 -41.84 0.73
C LEU A 144 -8.96 -41.86 -0.53
N TYR A 145 -8.16 -42.92 -0.71
CA TYR A 145 -7.35 -43.14 -1.91
C TYR A 145 -8.21 -43.08 -3.19
N ASN A 146 -9.31 -43.84 -3.24
CA ASN A 146 -10.20 -43.87 -4.41
C ASN A 146 -10.87 -42.52 -4.68
N SER A 147 -11.12 -41.73 -3.65
CA SER A 147 -11.73 -40.41 -3.79
C SER A 147 -10.75 -39.38 -4.33
N LEU A 148 -9.51 -39.38 -3.85
CA LEU A 148 -8.44 -38.52 -4.36
C LEU A 148 -8.00 -38.91 -5.77
N GLU A 149 -7.97 -40.20 -6.09
CA GLU A 149 -7.65 -40.69 -7.44
C GLU A 149 -8.61 -40.09 -8.49
N ARG A 150 -9.90 -39.96 -8.15
CA ARG A 150 -10.89 -39.30 -9.02
C ARG A 150 -10.60 -37.82 -9.22
N VAL A 151 -10.06 -37.13 -8.21
CA VAL A 151 -9.68 -35.71 -8.31
C VAL A 151 -8.41 -35.56 -9.15
N ILE A 152 -7.41 -36.40 -8.92
CA ILE A 152 -6.16 -36.45 -9.70
C ILE A 152 -6.47 -36.69 -11.19
N GLN A 153 -7.35 -37.64 -11.51
CA GLN A 153 -7.77 -37.90 -12.88
C GLN A 153 -8.48 -36.70 -13.53
N LYS A 154 -9.27 -35.93 -12.76
CA LYS A 154 -9.89 -34.69 -13.26
C LYS A 154 -8.85 -33.60 -13.54
N LEU A 155 -7.85 -33.45 -12.67
CA LEU A 155 -6.73 -32.52 -12.88
C LEU A 155 -5.91 -32.90 -14.13
N GLU A 156 -5.65 -34.20 -14.34
CA GLU A 156 -5.00 -34.71 -15.55
C GLU A 156 -5.80 -34.37 -16.81
N ASN A 157 -7.12 -34.58 -16.78
CA ASN A 157 -7.99 -34.25 -17.90
C ASN A 157 -8.05 -32.74 -18.18
N MET A 158 -7.94 -31.91 -17.14
CA MET A 158 -7.82 -30.45 -17.28
C MET A 158 -6.52 -30.05 -17.95
N LEU A 159 -5.37 -30.59 -17.51
CA LEU A 159 -4.05 -30.32 -18.10
C LEU A 159 -3.95 -30.76 -19.56
N GLN A 160 -4.68 -31.82 -19.96
CA GLN A 160 -4.77 -32.26 -21.35
C GLN A 160 -5.72 -31.41 -22.22
N GLY A 161 -6.42 -30.44 -21.63
CA GLY A 161 -7.37 -29.57 -22.31
C GLY A 161 -8.74 -30.22 -22.60
N ASN A 162 -9.03 -31.39 -22.03
CA ASN A 162 -10.28 -32.12 -22.26
C ASN A 162 -11.44 -31.59 -21.39
N SER A 163 -11.15 -30.74 -20.41
CA SER A 163 -12.11 -30.22 -19.43
C SER A 163 -12.34 -28.71 -19.55
N PHE A 164 -12.00 -28.10 -20.69
CA PHE A 164 -12.33 -26.69 -20.92
C PHE A 164 -13.84 -26.47 -21.15
N PRO A 165 -14.37 -25.30 -20.80
CA PRO A 165 -13.73 -24.24 -20.03
C PRO A 165 -13.86 -24.48 -18.52
N PHE A 166 -12.86 -24.05 -17.75
CA PHE A 166 -12.91 -24.07 -16.28
C PHE A 166 -12.33 -22.77 -15.71
N THR A 167 -12.66 -22.48 -14.46
CA THR A 167 -12.34 -21.22 -13.79
C THR A 167 -11.39 -21.46 -12.63
N VAL A 168 -10.34 -20.65 -12.57
CA VAL A 168 -9.45 -20.55 -11.42
C VAL A 168 -9.62 -19.19 -10.76
N SER A 169 -9.42 -19.16 -9.45
CA SER A 169 -9.36 -17.92 -8.70
C SER A 169 -8.12 -17.87 -7.82
N LEU A 170 -7.61 -16.65 -7.63
CA LEU A 170 -6.49 -16.36 -6.74
C LEU A 170 -6.91 -15.19 -5.87
N ASP A 171 -7.18 -15.49 -4.61
CA ASP A 171 -7.66 -14.54 -3.62
C ASP A 171 -6.54 -14.21 -2.65
N ASP A 172 -6.06 -12.97 -2.65
CA ASP A 172 -4.94 -12.55 -1.83
C ASP A 172 -5.28 -11.30 -1.03
N ILE A 173 -5.32 -11.49 0.29
CA ILE A 173 -5.59 -10.43 1.26
C ILE A 173 -4.50 -9.35 1.26
N SER A 174 -3.25 -9.67 0.89
CA SER A 174 -2.17 -8.69 0.79
C SER A 174 -2.26 -7.82 -0.46
N GLY A 175 -3.05 -8.25 -1.46
CA GLY A 175 -3.17 -7.62 -2.77
C GLY A 175 -1.93 -7.76 -3.66
N ASN A 176 -0.97 -8.62 -3.28
CA ASN A 176 0.31 -8.78 -3.97
C ASN A 176 0.36 -9.97 -4.94
N SER A 177 -0.69 -10.76 -5.04
CA SER A 177 -0.81 -11.81 -6.04
C SER A 177 -1.19 -11.24 -7.41
N PHE A 178 -0.96 -12.03 -8.46
CA PHE A 178 -1.16 -11.61 -9.84
C PHE A 178 -1.37 -12.80 -10.76
N ILE A 179 -2.28 -12.64 -11.73
CA ILE A 179 -2.41 -13.51 -12.90
C ILE A 179 -2.23 -12.61 -14.12
N GLU A 180 -1.35 -13.00 -15.04
CA GLU A 180 -1.01 -12.23 -16.23
C GLU A 180 -2.24 -11.98 -17.14
N PRO A 181 -2.65 -10.72 -17.35
CA PRO A 181 -3.73 -10.36 -18.28
C PRO A 181 -3.21 -10.28 -19.73
N SER A 182 -4.07 -10.49 -20.72
CA SER A 182 -3.79 -10.26 -22.16
C SER A 182 -4.74 -9.21 -22.72
N PRO A 183 -4.30 -8.40 -23.69
CA PRO A 183 -5.18 -7.56 -24.50
C PRO A 183 -6.33 -8.33 -25.18
N ASP A 184 -6.19 -9.64 -25.39
CA ASP A 184 -7.22 -10.49 -26.01
C ASP A 184 -8.29 -10.98 -25.03
N ASP A 185 -8.12 -10.74 -23.72
CA ASP A 185 -9.07 -11.18 -22.71
C ASP A 185 -10.31 -10.28 -22.72
N LYS A 186 -11.40 -10.79 -23.31
CA LYS A 186 -12.68 -10.08 -23.43
C LYS A 186 -13.73 -10.63 -22.47
N GLY A 187 -14.60 -9.75 -21.96
CA GLY A 187 -15.76 -10.13 -21.17
C GLY A 187 -15.38 -10.78 -19.83
N PRO A 188 -16.05 -11.86 -19.39
CA PRO A 188 -15.82 -12.49 -18.08
C PRO A 188 -14.59 -13.41 -18.05
N LYS A 189 -13.71 -13.37 -19.05
CA LYS A 189 -12.54 -14.25 -19.14
C LYS A 189 -11.51 -13.97 -18.05
N TYR A 190 -11.28 -12.69 -17.78
CA TYR A 190 -10.39 -12.22 -16.73
C TYR A 190 -11.13 -11.16 -15.93
N SER A 191 -11.11 -11.29 -14.61
CA SER A 191 -11.67 -10.29 -13.70
C SER A 191 -10.74 -10.12 -12.51
N ARG A 192 -10.50 -8.87 -12.15
CA ARG A 192 -9.86 -8.48 -10.90
C ARG A 192 -10.90 -7.72 -10.08
N THR A 193 -11.14 -8.17 -8.86
CA THR A 193 -12.01 -7.51 -7.89
C THR A 193 -11.17 -7.14 -6.67
N ASP A 194 -11.03 -5.84 -6.43
CA ASP A 194 -10.39 -5.35 -5.21
C ASP A 194 -11.44 -5.24 -4.11
N TYR A 195 -11.11 -5.67 -2.90
CA TYR A 195 -12.03 -5.68 -1.76
C TYR A 195 -11.38 -5.07 -0.50
N LEU A 196 -12.22 -4.48 0.34
CA LEU A 196 -11.81 -4.05 1.67
C LEU A 196 -11.63 -5.30 2.54
N ARG A 197 -10.46 -5.45 3.15
CA ARG A 197 -10.17 -6.54 4.08
C ARG A 197 -11.07 -6.46 5.30
N SER A 198 -11.50 -7.62 5.77
CA SER A 198 -12.10 -7.76 7.09
C SER A 198 -11.07 -7.52 8.20
N HIS A 199 -11.55 -7.29 9.42
CA HIS A 199 -10.69 -7.14 10.59
C HIS A 199 -9.78 -8.36 10.81
N GLU A 200 -10.32 -9.58 10.75
CA GLU A 200 -9.58 -10.84 10.85
C GLU A 200 -8.46 -10.94 9.79
N GLN A 201 -8.74 -10.53 8.55
CA GLN A 201 -7.73 -10.51 7.48
C GLN A 201 -6.64 -9.46 7.70
N ASN A 202 -6.98 -8.31 8.29
CA ASN A 202 -5.98 -7.32 8.69
C ASN A 202 -5.10 -7.82 9.83
N VAL A 203 -5.68 -8.56 10.78
CA VAL A 203 -4.92 -9.21 11.86
C VAL A 203 -3.97 -10.26 11.31
N GLN A 204 -4.46 -11.12 10.41
CA GLN A 204 -3.65 -12.16 9.76
C GLN A 204 -2.44 -11.59 9.01
N LEU A 205 -2.57 -10.39 8.45
CA LEU A 205 -1.49 -9.67 7.77
C LEU A 205 -0.56 -8.90 8.72
N GLY A 206 -0.83 -8.94 10.03
CA GLY A 206 -0.10 -8.15 11.02
C GLY A 206 -0.30 -6.64 10.87
N LEU A 207 -1.35 -6.22 10.15
CA LEU A 207 -1.75 -4.82 10.04
C LEU A 207 -2.51 -4.35 11.29
N VAL A 208 -3.12 -5.31 11.99
CA VAL A 208 -3.85 -5.17 13.25
C VAL A 208 -3.44 -6.36 14.13
N VAL A 209 -3.63 -6.29 15.44
CA VAL A 209 -3.32 -7.40 16.37
C VAL A 209 -4.64 -8.03 16.83
N ASP A 210 -4.71 -9.35 17.02
CA ASP A 210 -5.94 -10.06 17.41
C ASP A 210 -6.41 -9.62 18.81
N ASP A 211 -7.61 -9.02 18.90
CA ASP A 211 -8.19 -8.47 20.13
C ASP A 211 -8.74 -9.56 21.10
N ASP A 212 -8.77 -10.85 20.72
CA ASP A 212 -9.28 -11.94 21.59
C ASP A 212 -8.26 -12.44 22.64
N ALA A 213 -7.06 -11.86 22.69
CA ALA A 213 -6.13 -11.97 23.82
C ALA A 213 -5.86 -10.62 24.52
N ALA A 214 -6.55 -9.56 24.12
CA ALA A 214 -6.48 -8.27 24.79
C ALA A 214 -7.75 -7.46 24.47
N GLU A 215 -8.67 -7.41 25.43
CA GLU A 215 -9.33 -6.14 25.72
C GLU A 215 -8.23 -5.11 26.03
N GLU A 216 -7.63 -4.50 25.01
CA GLU A 216 -6.80 -3.29 25.06
C GLU A 216 -6.36 -2.98 23.62
N GLY A 217 -6.87 -1.87 23.10
CA GLY A 217 -6.65 -1.44 21.73
C GLY A 217 -5.18 -1.10 21.50
N GLY A 218 -4.57 -1.80 20.54
CA GLY A 218 -3.19 -1.58 20.10
C GLY A 218 -2.94 -0.27 19.32
N GLY A 219 -3.59 0.83 19.70
CA GLY A 219 -3.09 2.18 19.45
C GLY A 219 -2.21 2.60 20.62
N MET A 220 -0.99 2.06 20.73
CA MET A 220 -0.06 2.39 21.83
C MET A 220 -0.65 2.23 23.24
N GLU A 221 -1.30 1.10 23.55
CA GLU A 221 -1.55 0.76 24.96
C GLU A 221 -0.35 0.01 25.54
N GLY A 222 0.20 0.59 26.62
CA GLY A 222 1.40 0.13 27.33
C GLY A 222 2.62 1.05 27.19
N VAL A 223 2.62 1.99 26.23
CA VAL A 223 3.58 3.10 26.20
C VAL A 223 2.77 4.38 26.36
N ASP A 224 2.79 4.95 27.56
CA ASP A 224 2.36 6.34 27.75
C ASP A 224 3.21 7.19 26.80
N ILE A 225 2.62 7.59 25.66
CA ILE A 225 3.22 8.60 24.80
C ILE A 225 3.16 9.88 25.61
N VAL A 226 4.27 10.22 26.24
CA VAL A 226 4.36 11.45 27.01
C VAL A 226 4.23 12.60 26.03
N ASP A 227 3.24 13.45 26.27
CA ASP A 227 3.01 14.64 25.45
C ASP A 227 4.30 15.45 25.31
N ASN A 228 4.64 15.83 24.08
CA ASN A 228 5.86 16.55 23.69
C ASN A 228 7.18 15.77 23.68
N GLU A 229 7.20 14.45 23.93
CA GLU A 229 8.39 13.63 23.68
C GLU A 229 8.49 13.21 22.20
N VAL A 230 9.74 13.14 21.70
CA VAL A 230 10.04 12.69 20.34
C VAL A 230 10.46 11.22 20.40
N TYR A 231 9.67 10.37 19.77
CA TYR A 231 9.93 8.95 19.64
C TYR A 231 10.67 8.69 18.33
N GLU A 232 11.81 8.03 18.40
CA GLU A 232 12.61 7.71 17.24
C GLU A 232 12.35 6.25 16.83
N LEU A 233 11.72 6.07 15.67
CA LEU A 233 11.38 4.76 15.10
C LEU A 233 12.32 4.46 13.93
N HIS A 234 12.80 3.23 13.86
CA HIS A 234 13.61 2.76 12.74
C HIS A 234 12.68 2.17 11.67
N ALA A 235 12.76 2.67 10.44
CA ALA A 235 11.94 2.22 9.33
C ALA A 235 12.75 2.19 8.03
N GLU A 236 12.17 1.70 6.93
CA GLU A 236 12.79 1.76 5.61
C GLU A 236 12.36 3.04 4.88
N CYS A 237 13.31 3.67 4.19
CA CYS A 237 13.06 4.88 3.42
C CYS A 237 12.17 4.56 2.22
N PRO A 238 11.00 5.21 2.06
CA PRO A 238 10.10 4.93 0.95
C PRO A 238 10.67 5.35 -0.40
N ALA A 239 11.71 6.19 -0.43
CA ALA A 239 12.35 6.64 -1.66
C ALA A 239 13.52 5.75 -2.11
N CYS A 240 14.22 5.07 -1.20
CA CYS A 240 15.44 4.32 -1.56
C CYS A 240 15.57 2.94 -0.91
N GLY A 241 14.60 2.51 -0.10
CA GLY A 241 14.57 1.21 0.58
C GLY A 241 15.63 1.03 1.67
N LYS A 242 16.52 2.00 1.90
CA LYS A 242 17.55 1.92 2.94
C LYS A 242 16.96 2.25 4.32
N PRO A 243 17.53 1.70 5.41
CA PRO A 243 17.15 2.08 6.77
C PRO A 243 17.18 3.60 6.96
N CYS A 244 16.16 4.14 7.61
CA CYS A 244 16.03 5.55 7.94
C CYS A 244 15.27 5.72 9.25
N THR A 245 15.27 6.96 9.72
CA THR A 245 14.70 7.31 11.01
C THR A 245 13.40 8.06 10.81
N VAL A 246 12.34 7.58 11.47
CA VAL A 246 11.03 8.22 11.55
C VAL A 246 10.86 8.78 12.95
N ASN A 247 10.84 10.11 13.06
CA ASN A 247 10.60 10.80 14.32
C ASN A 247 9.10 11.02 14.49
N MET A 248 8.53 10.45 15.54
CA MET A 248 7.13 10.61 15.89
C MET A 248 7.01 11.52 17.10
N LYS A 249 6.18 12.55 17.01
CA LYS A 249 5.86 13.43 18.15
C LYS A 249 4.35 13.60 18.26
N LYS A 250 3.82 13.24 19.43
CA LYS A 250 2.47 13.60 19.83
C LYS A 250 2.48 15.03 20.38
N THR A 251 1.66 15.90 19.79
CA THR A 251 1.56 17.30 20.20
C THR A 251 0.12 17.76 20.17
N ASN A 252 -0.24 18.58 21.15
CA ASN A 252 -1.52 19.27 21.14
C ASN A 252 -1.31 20.67 20.55
N ILE A 253 -1.95 20.96 19.42
CA ILE A 253 -1.90 22.30 18.83
C ILE A 253 -2.92 23.17 19.56
N PRO A 254 -2.53 24.28 20.22
CA PRO A 254 -3.47 25.15 20.91
C PRO A 254 -4.63 25.57 20.01
N HIS A 255 -5.86 25.45 20.51
CA HIS A 255 -7.10 25.70 19.75
C HIS A 255 -7.37 24.74 18.58
N PHE A 256 -6.65 23.62 18.52
CA PHE A 256 -6.89 22.50 17.60
C PHE A 256 -6.87 21.16 18.35
N LYS A 257 -7.10 20.06 17.63
CA LYS A 257 -7.11 18.71 18.20
C LYS A 257 -5.69 18.19 18.42
N GLU A 258 -5.61 17.07 19.14
CA GLU A 258 -4.39 16.29 19.28
C GLU A 258 -3.91 15.75 17.92
N VAL A 259 -2.62 15.90 17.63
CA VAL A 259 -2.00 15.43 16.38
C VAL A 259 -0.74 14.63 16.65
N ILE A 260 -0.49 13.65 15.79
CA ILE A 260 0.75 12.88 15.74
C ILE A 260 1.48 13.28 14.47
N ILE A 261 2.65 13.90 14.65
CA ILE A 261 3.53 14.30 13.56
C ILE A 261 4.58 13.20 13.40
N MET A 262 4.71 12.67 12.19
CA MET A 262 5.72 11.68 11.81
C MET A 262 6.63 12.31 10.76
N ALA A 263 7.90 12.51 11.10
CA ALA A 263 8.91 13.07 10.21
C ALA A 263 9.94 12.01 9.85
N THR A 264 9.98 11.61 8.57
CA THR A 264 11.00 10.70 8.07
C THR A 264 12.17 11.51 7.53
N VAL A 265 13.39 11.20 7.97
CA VAL A 265 14.63 11.77 7.41
C VAL A 265 15.55 10.63 7.01
N CYS A 266 15.84 10.52 5.71
CA CYS A 266 16.79 9.55 5.20
C CYS A 266 18.16 10.20 5.01
N GLU A 267 19.15 9.74 5.77
CA GLU A 267 20.54 10.20 5.64
C GLU A 267 21.21 9.73 4.34
N HIS A 268 20.68 8.66 3.72
CA HIS A 268 21.30 8.06 2.54
C HIS A 268 20.93 8.74 1.21
N CYS A 269 19.66 9.15 1.04
CA CYS A 269 19.19 9.79 -0.19
C CYS A 269 18.69 11.22 0.02
N GLY A 270 18.64 11.69 1.26
CA GLY A 270 18.11 13.02 1.59
C GLY A 270 16.59 13.12 1.56
N PHE A 271 15.86 12.02 1.39
CA PHE A 271 14.40 12.01 1.44
C PHE A 271 13.89 12.52 2.78
N ARG A 272 12.95 13.47 2.72
CA ARG A 272 12.31 14.07 3.89
C ARG A 272 10.81 14.13 3.66
N THR A 273 10.04 13.61 4.60
CA THR A 273 8.58 13.80 4.64
C THR A 273 8.15 14.18 6.05
N SER A 274 7.02 14.87 6.14
CA SER A 274 6.34 15.16 7.39
C SER A 274 4.86 14.85 7.20
N ASP A 275 4.47 13.71 7.75
CA ASP A 275 3.11 13.19 7.70
C ASP A 275 2.42 13.49 9.02
N VAL A 276 1.18 13.97 8.95
CA VAL A 276 0.42 14.32 10.15
C VAL A 276 -0.86 13.53 10.21
N LYS A 277 -1.00 12.76 11.30
CA LYS A 277 -2.22 12.05 11.65
C LYS A 277 -2.95 12.84 12.72
N THR A 278 -4.22 13.10 12.47
CA THR A 278 -5.09 13.81 13.43
C THR A 278 -5.80 12.77 14.29
N GLY A 279 -5.68 12.92 15.61
CA GLY A 279 -6.36 12.07 16.58
C GLY A 279 -7.73 12.62 16.96
N GLY A 280 -8.55 11.75 17.57
CA GLY A 280 -9.84 12.13 18.15
C GLY A 280 -11.05 11.85 17.26
N ALA A 281 -12.23 12.17 17.79
CA ALA A 281 -13.50 11.90 17.13
C ALA A 281 -13.66 12.66 15.80
N ILE A 282 -14.29 12.00 14.83
CA ILE A 282 -14.75 12.62 13.59
C ILE A 282 -15.87 13.61 13.95
N PRO A 283 -15.75 14.91 13.63
CA PRO A 283 -16.79 15.89 13.94
C PRO A 283 -18.06 15.65 13.14
N ASP A 284 -19.19 16.22 13.55
CA ASP A 284 -20.46 16.06 12.82
C ASP A 284 -20.47 16.80 11.46
N LYS A 285 -19.60 17.80 11.28
CA LYS A 285 -19.56 18.67 10.09
C LYS A 285 -18.18 18.74 9.46
N GLY A 286 -18.16 19.01 8.16
CA GLY A 286 -16.96 19.42 7.45
C GLY A 286 -16.61 20.88 7.78
N LYS A 287 -15.36 21.26 7.50
CA LYS A 287 -14.85 22.60 7.79
C LYS A 287 -14.20 23.20 6.55
N ARG A 288 -14.56 24.44 6.24
CA ARG A 288 -13.93 25.26 5.21
C ARG A 288 -13.19 26.41 5.88
N ILE A 289 -11.89 26.52 5.62
CA ILE A 289 -11.02 27.57 6.15
C ILE A 289 -10.49 28.38 4.98
N THR A 290 -10.84 29.65 4.89
CA THR A 290 -10.32 30.57 3.88
C THR A 290 -9.33 31.54 4.53
N LEU A 291 -8.10 31.56 4.03
CA LEU A 291 -7.03 32.47 4.41
C LEU A 291 -6.80 33.49 3.29
N ASP A 292 -6.98 34.78 3.59
CA ASP A 292 -6.63 35.90 2.73
C ASP A 292 -5.13 36.27 2.96
N VAL A 293 -4.25 35.85 2.06
CA VAL A 293 -2.81 36.15 2.12
C VAL A 293 -2.56 37.55 1.55
N LYS A 294 -1.99 38.45 2.35
CA LYS A 294 -1.75 39.86 1.96
C LYS A 294 -0.31 40.30 2.17
N THR A 295 0.37 39.76 3.18
CA THR A 295 1.73 40.14 3.55
C THR A 295 2.66 38.94 3.54
N ILE A 296 3.97 39.19 3.57
CA ILE A 296 4.96 38.12 3.73
C ILE A 296 4.86 37.44 5.10
N GLU A 297 4.34 38.13 6.12
CA GLU A 297 4.11 37.54 7.45
C GLU A 297 3.03 36.46 7.39
N ASP A 298 2.02 36.61 6.51
CA ASP A 298 1.02 35.57 6.29
C ASP A 298 1.60 34.28 5.70
N MET A 299 2.69 34.39 4.94
CA MET A 299 3.39 33.24 4.36
C MET A 299 4.03 32.34 5.44
N SER A 300 4.34 32.92 6.61
CA SER A 300 4.96 32.24 7.74
C SER A 300 3.96 31.56 8.70
N ARG A 301 2.65 31.71 8.45
CA ARG A 301 1.60 31.08 9.28
C ARG A 301 1.70 29.56 9.18
N ASP A 302 1.64 28.88 10.33
CA ASP A 302 1.54 27.43 10.37
C ASP A 302 0.20 26.99 9.75
N ILE A 303 0.28 26.00 8.86
CA ILE A 303 -0.84 25.41 8.14
C ILE A 303 -0.75 23.88 8.25
N LEU A 304 -1.87 23.27 8.62
CA LEU A 304 -2.07 21.83 8.60
C LEU A 304 -3.10 21.52 7.52
N LYS A 305 -2.64 20.91 6.42
CA LYS A 305 -3.52 20.34 5.40
C LYS A 305 -3.67 18.85 5.71
N SER A 306 -4.86 18.37 6.03
CA SER A 306 -5.09 16.94 6.19
C SER A 306 -5.11 16.22 4.84
N GLU A 307 -5.05 14.88 4.87
CA GLU A 307 -5.16 14.05 3.68
C GLU A 307 -6.54 14.20 2.99
N SER A 308 -7.61 14.27 3.78
CA SER A 308 -8.98 14.49 3.31
C SER A 308 -9.26 15.92 2.82
N CYS A 309 -8.33 16.85 3.03
CA CYS A 309 -8.53 18.25 2.67
C CYS A 309 -8.20 18.54 1.21
N ALA A 310 -9.13 19.19 0.52
CA ALA A 310 -8.90 19.87 -0.74
C ALA A 310 -8.31 21.27 -0.49
N LEU A 311 -7.35 21.69 -1.32
CA LEU A 311 -6.76 23.02 -1.30
C LEU A 311 -7.17 23.75 -2.58
N LYS A 312 -7.84 24.90 -2.46
CA LYS A 312 -8.36 25.68 -3.60
C LYS A 312 -7.88 27.13 -3.52
N SER A 313 -7.52 27.70 -4.66
CA SER A 313 -7.28 29.13 -4.81
C SER A 313 -7.75 29.58 -6.19
N GLN A 314 -8.88 30.30 -6.21
CA GLN A 314 -9.43 30.88 -7.44
C GLN A 314 -8.48 31.92 -8.03
N ASP A 315 -7.86 32.72 -7.16
CA ASP A 315 -6.91 33.77 -7.55
C ASP A 315 -5.68 33.19 -8.23
N LEU A 316 -5.21 32.01 -7.81
CA LEU A 316 -4.07 31.33 -8.44
C LEU A 316 -4.48 30.43 -9.60
N GLY A 317 -5.75 30.01 -9.67
CA GLY A 317 -6.20 28.97 -10.59
C GLY A 317 -5.65 27.60 -10.19
N LEU A 318 -5.51 27.37 -8.88
CA LEU A 318 -4.94 26.17 -8.29
C LEU A 318 -6.02 25.41 -7.53
N GLU A 319 -6.17 24.12 -7.83
CA GLU A 319 -7.02 23.20 -7.08
C GLU A 319 -6.27 21.89 -6.90
N VAL A 320 -6.10 21.47 -5.64
CA VAL A 320 -5.49 20.20 -5.25
C VAL A 320 -6.55 19.39 -4.55
N GLN A 321 -6.83 18.22 -5.11
CA GLN A 321 -7.83 17.30 -4.58
C GLN A 321 -7.33 16.57 -3.32
N PRO A 322 -8.24 16.04 -2.49
CA PRO A 322 -7.89 15.15 -1.39
C PRO A 322 -6.94 14.02 -1.84
N GLY A 323 -6.01 13.61 -0.98
CA GLY A 323 -5.02 12.57 -1.26
C GLY A 323 -3.80 12.99 -2.11
N THR A 324 -3.84 14.06 -2.90
CA THR A 324 -2.78 14.38 -3.90
C THR A 324 -1.44 14.84 -3.28
N LEU A 325 -1.43 15.26 -2.02
CA LEU A 325 -0.24 15.72 -1.27
C LEU A 325 -0.07 15.03 0.10
N GLY A 326 -0.99 14.13 0.45
CA GLY A 326 -1.10 13.60 1.82
C GLY A 326 -1.42 14.67 2.87
N GLY A 327 -1.20 14.31 4.14
CA GLY A 327 -1.29 15.20 5.30
C GLY A 327 0.04 15.92 5.55
N ARG A 328 0.02 17.26 5.67
CA ARG A 328 1.21 18.10 5.83
C ARG A 328 1.00 19.13 6.92
N PHE A 329 2.01 19.32 7.77
CA PHE A 329 2.13 20.45 8.68
C PHE A 329 3.36 21.26 8.32
N THR A 330 3.15 22.48 7.86
CA THR A 330 4.20 23.36 7.31
C THR A 330 3.75 24.82 7.42
N THR A 331 4.41 25.74 6.74
CA THR A 331 3.95 27.13 6.59
C THR A 331 3.18 27.30 5.27
N VAL A 332 2.43 28.39 5.12
CA VAL A 332 1.77 28.72 3.85
C VAL A 332 2.78 28.74 2.68
N GLU A 333 3.97 29.30 2.91
CA GLU A 333 5.09 29.28 1.96
C GLU A 333 5.53 27.86 1.61
N GLY A 334 5.74 27.02 2.64
CA GLY A 334 6.17 25.64 2.47
C GLY A 334 5.16 24.82 1.68
N LEU A 335 3.87 25.01 1.96
CA LEU A 335 2.79 24.31 1.25
C LEU A 335 2.77 24.68 -0.24
N LEU A 336 2.81 25.97 -0.59
CA LEU A 336 2.80 26.40 -1.99
C LEU A 336 4.08 26.02 -2.73
N THR A 337 5.23 26.06 -2.06
CA THR A 337 6.51 25.63 -2.62
C THR A 337 6.48 24.13 -2.96
N GLN A 338 5.94 23.30 -2.06
CA GLN A 338 5.78 21.86 -2.30
C GLN A 338 4.80 21.58 -3.45
N VAL A 339 3.67 22.30 -3.50
CA VAL A 339 2.72 22.20 -4.62
C VAL A 339 3.41 22.53 -5.94
N ARG A 340 4.19 23.62 -5.98
CA ARG A 340 4.95 24.04 -7.17
C ARG A 340 5.93 22.94 -7.60
N ASP A 341 6.76 22.46 -6.68
CA ASP A 341 7.85 21.52 -6.98
C ASP A 341 7.29 20.17 -7.47
N GLN A 342 6.23 19.68 -6.83
CA GLN A 342 5.58 18.42 -7.23
C GLN A 342 4.90 18.53 -8.59
N LEU A 343 4.18 19.63 -8.85
CA LEU A 343 3.58 19.86 -10.18
C LEU A 343 4.65 20.01 -11.26
N HIS A 344 5.71 20.76 -10.99
CA HIS A 344 6.80 20.96 -11.94
C HIS A 344 7.47 19.64 -12.29
N SER A 345 7.80 18.81 -11.30
CA SER A 345 8.41 17.50 -11.52
C SER A 345 7.49 16.57 -12.32
N GLN A 346 6.18 16.52 -12.02
CA GLN A 346 5.23 15.69 -12.77
C GLN A 346 5.03 16.14 -14.24
N ILE A 347 5.32 17.40 -14.57
CA ILE A 347 5.10 17.95 -15.91
C ILE A 347 6.39 17.92 -16.74
N PHE A 348 7.54 18.16 -16.10
CA PHE A 348 8.83 18.33 -16.80
C PHE A 348 9.85 17.21 -16.54
N ASP A 349 9.72 16.40 -15.47
CA ASP A 349 10.65 15.29 -15.18
C ASP A 349 10.11 13.91 -15.61
N VAL A 350 8.92 13.84 -16.22
CA VAL A 350 8.38 12.58 -16.74
C VAL A 350 8.94 12.36 -18.16
N GLY A 351 10.17 11.85 -18.22
CA GLY A 351 10.88 11.43 -19.43
C GLY A 351 12.03 10.49 -19.06
N ASP A 352 12.30 9.49 -19.91
CA ASP A 352 13.52 8.67 -19.82
C ASP A 352 14.76 9.60 -19.84
N GLU A 353 15.88 9.22 -19.23
CA GLU A 353 17.09 10.08 -19.09
C GLU A 353 17.65 10.64 -20.42
N ASP A 354 17.17 10.14 -21.58
CA ASP A 354 17.52 10.56 -22.93
C ASP A 354 16.47 11.47 -23.65
N LEU A 355 15.29 11.71 -23.05
CA LEU A 355 14.20 12.53 -23.61
C LEU A 355 13.82 13.62 -22.60
N ALA A 356 14.12 14.88 -22.91
CA ALA A 356 13.76 16.00 -22.05
C ALA A 356 12.23 16.07 -21.87
N GLY A 357 11.74 15.74 -20.67
CA GLY A 357 10.32 15.78 -20.33
C GLY A 357 9.68 17.11 -20.73
N GLY A 358 8.62 17.03 -21.52
CA GLY A 358 7.91 18.18 -22.08
C GLY A 358 8.22 18.50 -23.55
N ASP A 359 9.05 17.72 -24.23
CA ASP A 359 9.28 17.76 -25.69
C ASP A 359 8.04 17.39 -26.54
N SER A 360 7.14 16.59 -25.97
CA SER A 360 5.84 16.23 -26.57
C SER A 360 4.74 17.30 -26.35
N MET A 361 5.01 18.35 -25.59
CA MET A 361 4.04 19.41 -25.30
C MET A 361 4.04 20.47 -26.41
N THR A 362 2.85 20.87 -26.85
CA THR A 362 2.71 22.01 -27.78
C THR A 362 3.22 23.29 -27.14
N ALA A 363 3.78 24.20 -27.94
CA ALA A 363 4.31 25.49 -27.47
C ALA A 363 3.27 26.29 -26.66
N ASP A 364 1.99 26.24 -27.06
CA ASP A 364 0.88 26.87 -26.35
C ASP A 364 0.63 26.26 -24.96
N THR A 365 0.83 24.95 -24.80
CA THR A 365 0.65 24.28 -23.51
C THR A 365 1.82 24.56 -22.57
N ARG A 366 3.05 24.57 -23.11
CA ARG A 366 4.24 24.96 -22.35
C ARG A 366 4.13 26.40 -21.82
N SER A 367 3.74 27.35 -22.68
CA SER A 367 3.56 28.74 -22.27
C SER A 367 2.48 28.92 -21.20
N ARG A 368 1.40 28.13 -21.21
CA ARG A 368 0.38 28.15 -20.15
C ARG A 368 0.95 27.71 -18.80
N TRP A 369 1.77 26.65 -18.79
CA TRP A 369 2.44 26.18 -17.57
C TRP A 369 3.48 27.19 -17.08
N ASP A 370 4.31 27.75 -17.95
CA ASP A 370 5.30 28.77 -17.59
C ASP A 370 4.62 29.98 -16.91
N ASN A 371 3.49 30.44 -17.46
CA ASN A 371 2.70 31.53 -16.87
C ASN A 371 2.10 31.15 -15.52
N PHE A 372 1.64 29.90 -15.35
CA PHE A 372 1.11 29.39 -14.09
C PHE A 372 2.21 29.33 -13.01
N PHE A 373 3.37 28.76 -13.31
CA PHE A 373 4.49 28.68 -12.38
C PHE A 373 5.03 30.07 -12.01
N ALA A 374 5.14 30.98 -12.98
CA ALA A 374 5.53 32.37 -12.70
C ALA A 374 4.54 33.08 -11.75
N LYS A 375 3.23 32.80 -11.89
CA LYS A 375 2.20 33.32 -11.00
C LYS A 375 2.29 32.71 -9.60
N LEU A 376 2.56 31.40 -9.51
CA LEU A 376 2.73 30.70 -8.24
C LEU A 376 3.99 31.18 -7.50
N ASP A 377 5.11 31.37 -8.20
CA ASP A 377 6.35 31.95 -7.62
C ASP A 377 6.13 33.40 -7.14
N ALA A 378 5.35 34.20 -7.87
CA ALA A 378 4.98 35.54 -7.43
C ALA A 378 4.07 35.53 -6.18
N ALA A 379 3.22 34.50 -6.04
CA ALA A 379 2.38 34.29 -4.86
C ALA A 379 3.20 33.83 -3.63
N ILE A 380 4.15 32.90 -3.83
CA ILE A 380 5.11 32.46 -2.80
C ILE A 380 5.95 33.64 -2.30
N ALA A 381 6.37 34.52 -3.19
CA ALA A 381 7.09 35.75 -2.84
C ALA A 381 6.18 36.89 -2.29
N ALA A 382 4.90 36.61 -2.01
CA ALA A 382 3.90 37.55 -1.51
C ALA A 382 3.81 38.87 -2.31
N LYS A 383 3.96 38.82 -3.64
CA LYS A 383 3.98 40.04 -4.49
C LYS A 383 2.59 40.61 -4.79
N PHE A 384 1.54 39.83 -4.58
CA PHE A 384 0.16 40.26 -4.75
C PHE A 384 -0.73 39.52 -3.73
N PRO A 385 -1.88 40.09 -3.34
CA PRO A 385 -2.80 39.43 -2.42
C PRO A 385 -3.63 38.36 -3.14
N TYR A 386 -3.88 37.24 -2.47
CA TYR A 386 -4.69 36.13 -2.96
C TYR A 386 -5.31 35.37 -1.79
N SER A 387 -6.31 34.54 -2.08
CA SER A 387 -6.98 33.70 -1.10
C SER A 387 -6.65 32.22 -1.30
N ILE A 388 -6.49 31.51 -0.18
CA ILE A 388 -6.39 30.05 -0.13
C ILE A 388 -7.58 29.53 0.67
N THR A 389 -8.24 28.49 0.16
CA THR A 389 -9.31 27.79 0.86
C THR A 389 -8.95 26.33 1.08
N LEU A 390 -8.96 25.91 2.34
CA LEU A 390 -8.89 24.52 2.76
C LEU A 390 -10.31 24.01 3.00
N GLU A 391 -10.72 22.98 2.28
CA GLU A 391 -12.03 22.35 2.42
C GLU A 391 -11.83 20.92 2.87
N ASP A 392 -12.16 20.64 4.13
CA ASP A 392 -11.87 19.37 4.78
C ASP A 392 -13.15 18.74 5.34
N PRO A 393 -13.64 17.65 4.73
CA PRO A 393 -14.81 16.93 5.21
C PRO A 393 -14.65 16.38 6.63
N LEU A 394 -13.44 16.02 7.07
CA LEU A 394 -13.19 15.51 8.43
C LEU A 394 -12.83 16.61 9.43
N ALA A 395 -12.79 17.88 8.98
CA ALA A 395 -12.45 19.04 9.80
C ALA A 395 -11.12 18.88 10.58
N ASN A 396 -10.17 18.20 9.95
CA ASN A 396 -8.85 17.85 10.47
C ASN A 396 -7.75 18.77 9.93
N SER A 397 -8.11 19.92 9.36
CA SER A 397 -7.19 20.93 8.85
C SER A 397 -7.18 22.18 9.71
N PHE A 398 -6.05 22.89 9.71
CA PHE A 398 -5.78 24.02 10.60
C PHE A 398 -4.98 25.12 9.90
N VAL A 399 -5.23 26.37 10.29
CA VAL A 399 -4.43 27.55 9.92
C VAL A 399 -4.22 28.37 11.17
N GLN A 400 -2.98 28.78 11.42
CA GLN A 400 -2.61 29.63 12.54
C GLN A 400 -3.25 31.02 12.42
N LEU A 401 -3.84 31.46 13.53
CA LEU A 401 -4.38 32.80 13.69
C LEU A 401 -3.27 33.69 14.26
N ASN A 402 -3.02 34.84 13.63
CA ASN A 402 -2.02 35.80 14.10
C ASN A 402 -2.61 36.80 15.13
N ALA A 403 -3.91 36.71 15.39
CA ALA A 403 -4.62 37.54 16.36
C ALA A 403 -5.06 36.71 17.59
N ASP A 404 -5.01 37.33 18.77
CA ASP A 404 -5.57 36.82 20.03
C ASP A 404 -7.01 36.28 19.86
N PRO A 405 -7.44 35.32 20.72
CA PRO A 405 -8.34 34.25 20.28
C PRO A 405 -9.69 34.77 19.78
N GLY A 406 -9.91 34.58 18.48
CA GLY A 406 -11.25 34.49 17.89
C GLY A 406 -11.59 35.41 16.72
N LYS A 407 -10.74 36.36 16.32
CA LYS A 407 -11.02 37.23 15.15
C LYS A 407 -9.75 37.62 14.39
N ASP A 408 -9.17 36.65 13.70
CA ASP A 408 -8.25 36.99 12.61
C ASP A 408 -9.07 37.46 11.39
N PRO A 409 -8.97 38.73 10.96
CA PRO A 409 -9.76 39.23 9.84
C PRO A 409 -9.37 38.59 8.50
N GLN A 410 -8.23 37.91 8.43
CA GLN A 410 -7.74 37.23 7.24
C GLN A 410 -8.14 35.75 7.21
N VAL A 411 -8.63 35.19 8.32
CA VAL A 411 -9.04 33.78 8.37
C VAL A 411 -10.54 33.68 8.61
N ARG A 412 -11.24 33.04 7.69
CA ARG A 412 -12.67 32.73 7.80
C ARG A 412 -12.84 31.23 7.94
N VAL A 413 -13.65 30.83 8.91
CA VAL A 413 -13.93 29.43 9.19
C VAL A 413 -15.43 29.23 9.10
N GLU A 414 -15.85 28.30 8.24
CA GLU A 414 -17.23 27.93 8.01
C GLU A 414 -17.38 26.42 8.21
N GLU A 415 -18.39 26.00 8.97
CA GLU A 415 -18.78 24.60 9.04
C GLU A 415 -19.85 24.34 7.98
N TYR A 416 -19.77 23.19 7.31
CA TYR A 416 -20.74 22.79 6.29
C TYR A 416 -21.22 21.35 6.52
N GLU A 417 -22.44 21.06 6.09
CA GLU A 417 -22.95 19.69 6.05
C GLU A 417 -22.30 18.96 4.88
N ARG A 418 -21.73 17.78 5.18
CA ARG A 418 -21.08 16.93 4.19
C ARG A 418 -22.06 16.55 3.10
N THR A 419 -21.59 16.57 1.88
CA THR A 419 -22.32 16.07 0.72
C THR A 419 -22.47 14.55 0.81
N ASP A 420 -23.44 14.02 0.06
CA ASP A 420 -23.67 12.58 -0.02
C ASP A 420 -22.46 11.81 -0.56
N GLU A 421 -21.73 12.41 -1.50
CA GLU A 421 -20.50 11.88 -2.08
C GLU A 421 -19.38 11.84 -1.02
N GLU A 422 -19.16 12.93 -0.28
CA GLU A 422 -18.18 12.97 0.80
C GLU A 422 -18.48 11.94 1.91
N MET A 423 -19.75 11.73 2.25
CA MET A 423 -20.12 10.73 3.25
C MET A 423 -19.91 9.29 2.76
N GLU A 424 -20.06 9.04 1.46
CA GLU A 424 -19.82 7.74 0.83
C GLU A 424 -18.31 7.46 0.70
N ASP A 425 -17.55 8.44 0.19
CA ASP A 425 -16.10 8.34 0.05
C ASP A 425 -15.38 8.14 1.39
N LEU A 426 -15.91 8.75 2.46
CA LEU A 426 -15.40 8.57 3.82
C LEU A 426 -15.95 7.32 4.54
N GLY A 427 -16.85 6.57 3.92
CA GLY A 427 -17.49 5.38 4.53
C GLY A 427 -18.37 5.71 5.74
N LEU A 428 -18.77 6.97 5.93
CA LEU A 428 -19.55 7.41 7.10
C LEU A 428 -21.00 6.91 7.03
N LYS A 429 -21.53 6.60 5.84
CA LYS A 429 -22.88 6.03 5.66
C LYS A 429 -23.02 4.63 6.24
N ASP A 430 -21.96 3.84 6.19
CA ASP A 430 -21.95 2.44 6.64
C ASP A 430 -21.51 2.30 8.10
N MET A 431 -21.07 3.40 8.72
CA MET A 431 -20.58 3.45 10.09
C MET A 431 -21.77 3.44 11.07
N LYS A 432 -22.03 2.29 11.69
CA LYS A 432 -22.95 2.21 12.83
C LYS A 432 -22.27 2.82 14.05
N THR A 433 -22.77 3.94 14.54
CA THR A 433 -22.25 4.59 15.76
C THR A 433 -23.08 4.24 17.01
N GLU A 434 -24.24 3.60 16.85
CA GLU A 434 -25.16 3.26 17.94
C GLU A 434 -25.79 1.87 17.75
N GLY A 435 -26.22 1.24 18.85
CA GLY A 435 -27.06 0.03 18.83
C GLY A 435 -26.34 -1.31 18.97
N TYR A 436 -25.03 -1.32 19.26
CA TYR A 436 -24.26 -2.54 19.54
C TYR A 436 -24.76 -3.32 20.78
N GLU A 437 -25.34 -2.64 21.76
CA GLU A 437 -25.82 -3.24 23.01
C GLU A 437 -26.98 -4.24 22.81
N ARG A 438 -27.75 -4.16 21.72
CA ARG A 438 -28.92 -5.04 21.51
C ARG A 438 -28.56 -6.42 20.97
N GLN A 439 -27.36 -6.62 20.42
CA GLN A 439 -26.97 -7.93 19.87
C GLN A 439 -26.42 -8.90 20.93
N ALA A 440 -25.96 -8.40 22.08
CA ALA A 440 -25.42 -9.24 23.16
C ALA A 440 -26.48 -9.97 24.02
N GLN A 441 -27.78 -9.68 23.85
CA GLN A 441 -28.86 -10.30 24.66
C GLN A 441 -29.66 -11.40 23.93
N GLN A 442 -29.21 -11.87 22.76
CA GLN A 442 -29.88 -12.95 22.01
C GLN A 442 -28.95 -14.10 21.59
N SER A 443 -27.87 -14.33 22.34
CA SER A 443 -27.01 -15.51 22.19
C SER A 443 -27.20 -16.48 23.33
#